data_AF-A0A8X6FJ99-F1
#
_entry.id   AF-A0A8X6FJ99-F1
#
_cell.length_a   1.000
_cell.length_b   1.000
_cell.length_c   1.000
_cell.angle_alpha   90.00
_cell.angle_beta   90.00
_cell.angle_gamma   90.00
#
_symmetry.space_group_name_H-M   'P 1'
#
loop_
_entity.id
_entity.type
_entity.pdbx_description
1 polymer ?
#
loop_
_entity_poly.entity_id
_entity_poly.type
_entity_poly.pdbx_seq_one_letter_code
_entity_poly.pdbx_strand_id
1 'polypeptide(L)'
;MYQLAENFFKEFQYVLLRELADSKVEMIVPPNIKVTFGEKLSNMLGFRTNIFTEGNYKSDYILELRVGITEVYVYCDIISPSLVGDVSAPILKIIPIANEYKEQIVKQFTVPLYFPVKKNYFDVIEIQLVTSSGTSIKFISDKTNLVLSFRRKAV
;
A
#
# COMPACT_ATOMS: atom_id res chain seq x y z
N MET A 1 -1.85 3.12 -16.69
CA MET A 1 -2.52 3.42 -15.40
C MET A 1 -2.99 4.86 -15.46
N TYR A 2 -4.27 5.14 -15.17
CA TYR A 2 -4.85 6.49 -15.29
C TYR A 2 -4.23 7.46 -14.28
N GLN A 3 -3.87 8.67 -14.73
CA GLN A 3 -3.31 9.70 -13.83
C GLN A 3 -4.36 10.62 -13.23
N LEU A 4 -5.55 10.70 -13.83
CA LEU A 4 -6.68 11.56 -13.41
C LEU A 4 -7.96 10.73 -13.31
N ALA A 5 -8.76 11.00 -12.28
CA ALA A 5 -10.05 10.35 -12.03
C ALA A 5 -11.00 10.49 -13.21
N GLU A 6 -11.07 11.70 -13.77
CA GLU A 6 -11.95 12.01 -14.89
C GLU A 6 -11.69 11.13 -16.12
N ASN A 7 -10.43 10.77 -16.39
CA ASN A 7 -10.10 9.92 -17.52
C ASN A 7 -10.51 8.46 -17.27
N PHE A 8 -10.39 8.00 -16.02
CA PHE A 8 -10.84 6.67 -15.63
C PHE A 8 -12.36 6.56 -15.64
N PHE A 9 -13.07 7.57 -15.11
CA PHE A 9 -14.53 7.56 -15.04
C PHE A 9 -15.21 7.58 -16.40
N LYS A 10 -14.58 8.16 -17.43
CA LYS A 10 -15.07 8.14 -18.81
C LYS A 10 -15.17 6.74 -19.42
N GLU A 11 -14.47 5.75 -18.87
CA GLU A 11 -14.53 4.35 -19.33
C GLU A 11 -15.84 3.66 -18.93
N PHE A 12 -16.57 4.22 -17.96
CA PHE A 12 -17.82 3.66 -17.48
C PHE A 12 -18.99 4.21 -18.31
N GLN A 13 -19.56 3.36 -19.16
CA GLN A 13 -20.64 3.75 -20.06
C GLN A 13 -22.03 3.67 -19.43
N TYR A 14 -22.20 2.83 -18.42
CA TYR A 14 -23.51 2.49 -17.84
C TYR A 14 -23.75 3.08 -16.45
N VAL A 15 -22.70 3.61 -15.82
CA VAL A 15 -22.78 4.32 -14.54
C VAL A 15 -22.06 5.64 -14.68
N LEU A 16 -22.58 6.66 -13.99
CA LEU A 16 -21.92 7.94 -13.95
C LEU A 16 -21.14 8.06 -12.65
N LEU A 17 -19.83 8.31 -12.78
CA LEU A 17 -18.90 8.47 -11.67
C LEU A 17 -18.36 9.90 -11.65
N ARG A 18 -18.30 10.51 -10.47
CA ARG A 18 -17.75 11.84 -10.24
C ARG A 18 -16.90 11.87 -8.99
N GLU A 19 -15.79 12.60 -9.04
CA GLU A 19 -15.00 12.91 -7.84
C GLU A 19 -15.59 14.17 -7.19
N LEU A 20 -15.81 14.09 -5.89
CA LEU A 20 -16.28 15.19 -5.06
C LEU A 20 -15.09 15.97 -4.49
N ALA A 21 -15.34 17.17 -3.98
CA ALA A 21 -14.29 18.03 -3.41
C ALA A 21 -13.57 17.42 -2.19
N ASP A 22 -14.17 16.44 -1.52
CA ASP A 22 -13.58 15.65 -0.42
C ASP A 22 -12.83 14.40 -0.93
N SER A 23 -12.51 14.34 -2.22
CA SER A 23 -11.90 13.20 -2.91
C SER A 23 -12.70 11.91 -2.82
N LYS A 24 -13.98 11.95 -2.44
CA LYS A 24 -14.89 10.80 -2.49
C LYS A 24 -15.52 10.66 -3.86
N VAL A 25 -16.07 9.48 -4.13
CA VAL A 25 -16.75 9.16 -5.39
C VAL A 25 -18.26 9.24 -5.19
N GLU A 26 -18.92 10.00 -6.06
CA GLU A 26 -20.35 9.89 -6.29
C GLU A 26 -20.57 8.94 -7.48
N MET A 27 -21.46 7.96 -7.30
CA MET A 27 -21.88 7.03 -8.35
C MET A 27 -23.38 7.07 -8.53
N ILE A 28 -23.83 7.21 -9.77
CA ILE A 28 -25.24 7.16 -10.15
C ILE A 28 -25.46 5.89 -10.96
N VAL A 29 -26.30 5.00 -10.43
CA VAL A 29 -26.74 3.77 -11.10
C VAL A 29 -28.13 4.00 -11.69
N PRO A 30 -28.30 3.90 -13.02
CA PRO A 30 -29.60 4.08 -13.65
C PRO A 30 -30.66 3.05 -13.21
N PRO A 31 -31.96 3.35 -13.42
CA PRO A 31 -33.04 2.42 -13.09
C PRO A 31 -32.90 1.06 -13.76
N ASN A 32 -33.33 0.00 -13.07
CA ASN A 32 -33.29 -1.38 -13.56
C ASN A 32 -31.89 -1.93 -13.88
N ILE A 33 -30.81 -1.29 -13.42
CA ILE A 33 -29.45 -1.78 -13.56
C ILE A 33 -28.93 -2.27 -12.21
N LYS A 34 -28.29 -3.45 -12.22
CA LYS A 34 -27.49 -3.94 -11.10
C LYS A 34 -26.03 -3.96 -11.53
N VAL A 35 -25.19 -3.27 -10.77
CA VAL A 35 -23.75 -3.19 -11.01
C VAL A 35 -23.04 -4.02 -9.95
N THR A 36 -22.06 -4.80 -10.37
CA THR A 36 -21.21 -5.55 -9.46
C THR A 36 -19.75 -5.28 -9.81
N PHE A 37 -19.02 -4.68 -8.88
CA PHE A 37 -17.60 -4.43 -9.03
C PHE A 37 -16.79 -5.60 -8.47
N GLY A 38 -15.63 -5.86 -9.07
CA GLY A 38 -14.61 -6.68 -8.42
C GLY A 38 -14.09 -5.97 -7.16
N GLU A 39 -13.68 -6.74 -6.15
CA GLU A 39 -13.23 -6.21 -4.85
C GLU A 39 -12.17 -5.11 -4.98
N LYS A 40 -11.17 -5.31 -5.85
CA LYS A 40 -10.13 -4.31 -6.11
C LYS A 40 -10.68 -2.99 -6.65
N LEU A 41 -11.67 -3.06 -7.55
CA LEU A 41 -12.29 -1.86 -8.12
C LEU A 41 -13.18 -1.16 -7.10
N SER A 42 -13.92 -1.91 -6.29
CA SER A 42 -14.74 -1.33 -5.21
C SER A 42 -13.87 -0.59 -4.20
N ASN A 43 -12.75 -1.21 -3.78
CA ASN A 43 -11.78 -0.59 -2.88
C ASN A 43 -11.13 0.65 -3.53
N MET A 44 -10.73 0.57 -4.81
CA MET A 44 -10.20 1.71 -5.58
C MET A 44 -11.16 2.90 -5.59
N LEU A 45 -12.45 2.65 -5.74
CA LEU A 45 -13.51 3.65 -5.77
C LEU A 45 -13.99 4.07 -4.36
N GLY A 46 -13.49 3.42 -3.30
CA GLY A 46 -13.80 3.75 -1.90
C GLY A 46 -15.12 3.19 -1.36
N PHE A 47 -15.71 2.15 -1.98
CA PHE A 47 -16.97 1.55 -1.55
C PHE A 47 -16.78 0.24 -0.77
N ARG A 48 -17.48 0.07 0.36
CA ARG A 48 -17.47 -1.17 1.16
C ARG A 48 -18.31 -2.30 0.57
N THR A 49 -19.36 -1.95 -0.17
CA THR A 49 -20.20 -2.92 -0.89
C THR A 49 -19.73 -3.02 -2.33
N ASN A 50 -19.81 -4.23 -2.89
CA ASN A 50 -19.45 -4.48 -4.28
C ASN A 50 -20.68 -4.53 -5.20
N ILE A 51 -21.89 -4.47 -4.63
CA ILE A 51 -23.15 -4.64 -5.35
C ILE A 51 -23.99 -3.37 -5.17
N PHE A 52 -24.44 -2.82 -6.29
CA PHE A 52 -25.24 -1.60 -6.33
C PHE A 52 -26.46 -1.81 -7.23
N THR A 53 -27.63 -1.41 -6.73
CA THR A 53 -28.88 -1.32 -7.50
C THR A 53 -29.11 0.12 -7.93
N GLU A 54 -30.24 0.41 -8.59
CA GLU A 54 -30.62 1.78 -8.93
C GLU A 54 -30.50 2.74 -7.74
N GLY A 55 -29.98 3.94 -8.00
CA GLY A 55 -29.83 4.99 -6.98
C GLY A 55 -28.51 5.77 -7.06
N ASN A 56 -28.37 6.68 -6.12
CA ASN A 56 -27.17 7.51 -5.94
C ASN A 56 -26.39 7.01 -4.73
N TYR A 57 -25.09 6.80 -4.91
CA TYR A 57 -24.19 6.29 -3.89
C TYR A 57 -23.03 7.27 -3.70
N LYS A 58 -22.61 7.44 -2.45
CA LYS A 58 -21.38 8.13 -2.10
C LYS A 58 -20.42 7.13 -1.46
N SER A 59 -19.15 7.19 -1.84
CA SER A 59 -18.13 6.29 -1.31
C SER A 59 -17.91 6.48 0.20
N ASP A 60 -17.64 5.37 0.89
CA ASP A 60 -17.31 5.35 2.32
C ASP A 60 -15.95 6.00 2.57
N TYR A 61 -15.02 5.80 1.63
CA TYR A 61 -13.64 6.25 1.66
C TYR A 61 -13.30 7.11 0.44
N ILE A 62 -12.13 7.76 0.47
CA ILE A 62 -11.63 8.56 -0.66
C ILE A 62 -11.28 7.65 -1.85
N LEU A 63 -11.30 8.23 -3.04
CA LEU A 63 -10.88 7.61 -4.28
C LEU A 63 -9.37 7.33 -4.25
N GLU A 64 -8.99 6.07 -4.47
CA GLU A 64 -7.61 5.65 -4.55
C GLU A 64 -7.32 5.03 -5.92
N LEU A 65 -7.27 5.85 -6.98
CA LEU A 65 -6.94 5.38 -8.34
C LEU A 65 -5.59 4.68 -8.44
N ARG A 66 -4.73 4.90 -7.45
CA ARG A 66 -3.40 4.35 -7.33
C ARG A 66 -3.46 3.18 -6.36
N VAL A 67 -4.29 2.17 -6.67
CA VAL A 67 -4.23 0.87 -5.97
C VAL A 67 -2.85 0.29 -6.20
N GLY A 68 -1.98 0.53 -5.22
CA GLY A 68 -0.57 0.25 -5.27
C GLY A 68 -0.01 0.27 -3.86
N ILE A 69 1.19 -0.28 -3.71
CA ILE A 69 1.88 -0.31 -2.44
C ILE A 69 2.28 1.14 -2.11
N THR A 70 1.58 1.78 -1.17
CA THR A 70 1.89 3.15 -0.74
C THR A 70 3.20 3.20 0.05
N GLU A 71 3.47 2.14 0.79
CA GLU A 71 4.65 1.98 1.60
C GLU A 71 4.99 0.51 1.78
N VAL A 72 6.29 0.26 1.97
CA VAL A 72 6.83 -1.07 2.24
C VAL A 72 7.44 -1.08 3.62
N TYR A 73 6.95 -1.98 4.45
CA TYR A 73 7.51 -2.27 5.75
C TYR A 73 8.56 -3.37 5.60
N VAL A 74 9.78 -3.07 6.04
CA VAL A 74 10.90 -4.01 6.04
C VAL A 74 11.07 -4.53 7.47
N TYR A 75 10.60 -5.74 7.71
CA TYR A 75 10.75 -6.46 8.97
C TYR A 75 12.07 -7.21 9.01
N CYS A 76 12.62 -7.36 10.21
CA CYS A 76 13.84 -8.13 10.44
C CYS A 76 13.73 -8.91 11.75
N ASP A 77 13.95 -10.21 11.71
CA ASP A 77 13.71 -11.07 12.86
C ASP A 77 14.74 -10.89 13.99
N ILE A 78 15.89 -10.25 13.76
CA ILE A 78 16.95 -10.09 14.77
C ILE A 78 16.91 -8.77 15.54
N ILE A 79 16.13 -7.79 15.12
CA ILE A 79 16.04 -6.51 15.83
C ILE A 79 15.02 -6.56 16.97
N SER A 80 15.30 -5.81 18.03
CA SER A 80 14.33 -5.59 19.11
C SER A 80 13.13 -4.81 18.58
N PRO A 81 11.89 -5.21 18.91
CA PRO A 81 10.70 -4.47 18.52
C PRO A 81 10.74 -3.02 18.99
N SER A 82 10.23 -2.11 18.16
CA SER A 82 10.02 -0.70 18.50
C SER A 82 8.55 -0.32 18.30
N LEU A 83 8.12 0.79 18.89
CA LEU A 83 6.76 1.29 18.71
C LEU A 83 6.63 1.91 17.31
N VAL A 84 5.68 1.43 16.53
CA VAL A 84 5.31 1.93 15.20
C VAL A 84 3.80 2.11 15.19
N GLY A 85 3.34 3.36 15.23
CA GLY A 85 1.92 3.66 15.45
C GLY A 85 1.47 3.16 16.83
N ASP A 86 0.48 2.27 16.85
CA ASP A 86 -0.07 1.60 18.02
C ASP A 86 0.44 0.17 18.23
N VAL A 87 1.39 -0.29 17.40
CA VAL A 87 1.92 -1.67 17.43
C VAL A 87 3.41 -1.69 17.79
N SER A 88 3.83 -2.72 18.54
CA SER A 88 5.25 -3.03 18.75
C SER A 88 5.73 -4.04 17.71
N ALA A 89 6.67 -3.64 16.85
CA ALA A 89 7.08 -4.43 15.70
C ALA A 89 8.60 -4.33 15.41
N PRO A 90 9.25 -5.41 14.93
CA PRO A 90 10.66 -5.40 14.59
C PRO A 90 10.89 -4.89 13.16
N ILE A 91 10.68 -3.58 12.95
CA ILE A 91 10.80 -2.91 11.64
C ILE A 91 12.15 -2.18 11.51
N LEU A 92 12.91 -2.51 10.46
CA LEU A 92 14.13 -1.79 10.08
C LEU A 92 13.84 -0.47 9.38
N LYS A 93 12.81 -0.47 8.53
CA LYS A 93 12.48 0.68 7.69
C LYS A 93 11.05 0.64 7.20
N ILE A 94 10.47 1.82 7.04
CA ILE A 94 9.28 2.06 6.24
C ILE A 94 9.74 2.83 5.01
N ILE A 95 9.53 2.25 3.82
CA ILE A 95 9.92 2.83 2.55
C ILE A 95 8.67 3.41 1.89
N PRO A 96 8.51 4.74 1.83
CA PRO A 96 7.40 5.34 1.10
C PRO A 96 7.62 5.12 -0.40
N ILE A 97 6.60 4.58 -1.04
CA ILE A 97 6.50 4.35 -2.48
C ILE A 97 5.36 5.20 -3.09
N ALA A 98 4.58 5.88 -2.25
CA ALA A 98 3.57 6.83 -2.67
C ALA A 98 4.17 7.83 -3.67
N ASN A 99 3.51 7.92 -4.82
CA ASN A 99 3.86 8.78 -5.94
C ASN A 99 5.02 8.34 -6.85
N GLU A 100 5.45 7.08 -6.78
CA GLU A 100 6.42 6.52 -7.73
C GLU A 100 5.75 5.55 -8.72
N TYR A 101 5.69 5.96 -9.99
CA TYR A 101 4.94 5.26 -11.06
C TYR A 101 5.83 4.54 -12.06
N LYS A 102 7.08 4.25 -11.68
CA LYS A 102 8.02 3.54 -12.57
C LYS A 102 7.79 2.04 -12.46
N GLU A 103 8.03 1.32 -13.56
CA GLU A 103 8.03 -0.15 -13.57
C GLU A 103 9.05 -0.71 -12.57
N GLN A 104 10.14 0.01 -12.33
CA GLN A 104 11.14 -0.28 -11.32
C GLN A 104 11.34 0.93 -10.38
N ILE A 105 11.17 0.69 -9.08
CA ILE A 105 11.43 1.66 -8.01
C ILE A 105 12.76 1.30 -7.36
N VAL A 106 13.73 2.22 -7.45
CA VAL A 106 15.05 2.05 -6.84
C VAL A 106 15.20 3.05 -5.71
N LYS A 107 15.28 2.54 -4.48
CA LYS A 107 15.52 3.33 -3.28
C LYS A 107 16.90 3.00 -2.71
N GLN A 108 17.76 4.00 -2.64
CA GLN A 108 19.08 3.88 -2.03
C GLN A 108 19.12 4.68 -0.74
N PHE A 109 19.63 4.04 0.32
CA PHE A 109 19.80 4.65 1.62
C PHE A 109 21.27 4.64 1.99
N THR A 110 21.86 5.83 2.15
CA THR A 110 23.31 5.98 2.40
C THR A 110 23.66 6.15 3.88
N VAL A 111 22.70 6.61 4.70
CA VAL A 111 22.90 6.83 6.13
C VAL A 111 22.40 5.61 6.91
N PRO A 112 23.29 4.85 7.58
CA PRO A 112 22.87 3.69 8.36
C PRO A 112 22.18 4.12 9.65
N LEU A 113 21.05 3.46 9.95
CA LEU A 113 20.34 3.57 11.23
C LEU A 113 20.65 2.33 12.06
N TYR A 114 21.05 2.53 13.32
CA TYR A 114 21.37 1.43 14.23
C TYR A 114 20.18 1.12 15.14
N PHE A 115 19.84 -0.16 15.22
CA PHE A 115 18.79 -0.69 16.09
C PHE A 115 19.39 -1.68 17.09
N PRO A 116 18.84 -1.78 18.31
CA PRO A 116 19.22 -2.84 19.23
C PRO A 116 18.92 -4.22 18.61
N VAL A 117 19.89 -5.12 18.68
CA VAL A 117 19.71 -6.52 18.28
C VAL A 117 19.20 -7.29 19.48
N LYS A 118 18.17 -8.12 19.31
CA LYS A 118 17.57 -8.90 20.41
C LYS A 118 18.25 -10.25 20.67
N LYS A 119 19.08 -10.71 19.72
CA LYS A 119 19.83 -11.97 19.77
C LYS A 119 21.34 -11.68 19.74
N ASN A 120 22.12 -12.37 20.57
CA ASN A 120 23.58 -12.30 20.55
C ASN A 120 24.23 -13.33 19.62
N TYR A 121 23.46 -14.31 19.16
CA TYR A 121 23.86 -15.37 18.25
C TYR A 121 22.71 -15.64 17.28
N PHE A 122 23.02 -15.73 15.99
CA PHE A 122 22.07 -16.05 14.92
C PHE A 122 22.84 -16.57 13.70
N ASP A 123 22.33 -17.63 13.08
CA ASP A 123 22.90 -18.18 11.84
C ASP A 123 22.12 -17.70 10.60
N VAL A 124 20.84 -17.38 10.78
CA VAL A 124 19.92 -16.95 9.73
C VAL A 124 19.27 -15.62 10.15
N ILE A 125 19.22 -14.69 9.20
CA ILE A 125 18.49 -13.43 9.32
C ILE A 125 17.34 -13.47 8.32
N GLU A 126 16.12 -13.33 8.81
CA GLU A 126 14.93 -13.26 7.98
C GLU A 126 14.53 -11.80 7.76
N ILE A 127 14.31 -11.45 6.49
CA ILE A 127 13.84 -10.14 6.07
C ILE A 127 12.52 -10.32 5.34
N GLN A 128 11.48 -9.67 5.84
CA GLN A 128 10.17 -9.68 5.19
C GLN A 128 9.82 -8.29 4.71
N LEU A 129 9.38 -8.18 3.46
CA LEU A 129 8.81 -6.95 2.92
C LEU A 129 7.31 -7.15 2.80
N VAL A 130 6.56 -6.28 3.48
CA VAL A 130 5.10 -6.33 3.47
C VAL A 130 4.52 -4.96 3.16
N THR A 131 3.34 -4.96 2.54
CA THR A 131 2.53 -3.77 2.32
C THR A 131 1.92 -3.28 3.63
N SER A 132 1.36 -2.08 3.63
CA SER A 132 0.53 -1.56 4.73
C SER A 132 -0.66 -2.46 5.09
N SER A 133 -1.18 -3.22 4.12
CA SER A 133 -2.22 -4.23 4.34
C SER A 133 -1.69 -5.56 4.90
N GLY A 134 -0.40 -5.67 5.21
CA GLY A 134 0.23 -6.90 5.72
C GLY A 134 0.46 -7.98 4.65
N THR A 135 0.31 -7.65 3.37
CA THR A 135 0.55 -8.60 2.28
C THR A 135 2.04 -8.66 1.93
N SER A 136 2.62 -9.86 1.84
CA SER A 136 4.02 -10.01 1.44
C SER A 136 4.28 -9.56 0.00
N ILE A 137 5.37 -8.82 -0.18
CA ILE A 137 5.83 -8.39 -1.50
C ILE A 137 6.50 -9.55 -2.20
N LYS A 138 6.05 -9.84 -3.43
CA LYS A 138 6.64 -10.87 -4.27
C LYS A 138 7.73 -10.26 -5.14
N PHE A 139 8.92 -10.86 -5.11
CA PHE A 139 9.98 -10.54 -6.05
C PHE A 139 9.69 -11.25 -7.37
N ILE A 140 9.43 -10.47 -8.42
CA ILE A 140 9.09 -11.00 -9.76
C ILE A 140 10.33 -11.04 -10.64
N SER A 141 11.14 -9.98 -10.61
CA SER A 141 12.37 -9.82 -11.38
C SER A 141 13.32 -8.84 -10.66
N ASP A 142 14.55 -8.73 -11.16
CA ASP A 142 15.63 -7.89 -10.64
C ASP A 142 16.21 -8.31 -9.28
N LYS A 143 17.24 -7.57 -8.86
CA LYS A 143 18.02 -7.84 -7.65
C LYS A 143 17.65 -6.86 -6.57
N THR A 144 17.44 -7.37 -5.35
CA THR A 144 17.37 -6.56 -4.14
C THR A 144 18.68 -6.70 -3.37
N ASN A 145 19.30 -5.57 -3.01
CA ASN A 145 20.53 -5.57 -2.23
C ASN A 145 20.22 -5.06 -0.81
N LEU A 146 20.63 -5.84 0.19
CA LEU A 146 20.59 -5.44 1.59
C LEU A 146 22.00 -5.48 2.15
N VAL A 147 22.41 -4.37 2.78
CA VAL A 147 23.67 -4.28 3.52
C VAL A 147 23.35 -3.99 4.98
N LEU A 148 23.79 -4.88 5.86
CA LEU A 148 23.62 -4.73 7.31
C LEU A 148 24.97 -4.40 7.96
N SER A 149 25.00 -3.34 8.77
CA SER A 149 26.16 -2.97 9.56
C SER A 149 25.95 -3.37 11.01
N PHE A 150 26.86 -4.18 11.55
CA PHE A 150 26.84 -4.59 12.95
C PHE A 150 27.92 -3.83 13.72
N ARG A 151 27.51 -3.17 14.81
CA ARG A 151 28.40 -2.46 15.71
C ARG A 151 28.16 -2.95 17.13
N ARG A 152 29.23 -3.37 17.82
CA ARG A 152 29.15 -3.58 19.28
C ARG A 152 28.83 -2.24 19.94
N LYS A 153 27.80 -2.23 20.78
CA LYS A 153 27.50 -1.06 21.61
C LYS A 153 28.75 -0.75 22.44
N ALA A 154 29.28 0.46 22.28
CA ALA A 154 30.34 0.93 23.16
C ALA A 154 29.74 0.96 24.58
N VAL A 155 30.42 0.27 25.49
CA VAL A 155 30.10 0.28 26.92
C VAL A 155 30.51 1.63 27.49
#